data_AF-A0A421DST7-F1
#
_entry.id   AF-A0A421DST7-F1
#
_cell.length_a   1.000
_cell.length_b   1.000
_cell.length_c   1.000
_cell.angle_alpha   90.00
_cell.angle_beta   90.00
_cell.angle_gamma   90.00
#
_symmetry.space_group_name_H-M   'P 1'
#
loop_
_entity.id
_entity.type
_entity.pdbx_description
1 polymer ?
#
loop_
_entity_poly.entity_id
_entity_poly.type
_entity_poly.pdbx_seq_one_letter_code
_entity_poly.pdbx_strand_id
1 'polypeptide(L)'
;MDPITISSIAGVLLKAGPSVLRTVGGWFGSDAAKTADSVAGIVESVNSAVNPQDQQRVLENALATLPPEQLVQLESLKVQLQQIQLEREKATLADQQAAQHEQQETIRNGDNATDEYVRQTRPKMARLSLYSSIGYVLMMSIGQQIAAIVTATGHVMTMPAPDWDIALMLCTPALGYLGFRTLDGFARYSKSSKHKVPLSNG
;
A
#
# COMPACT_ATOMS: atom_id res chain seq x y z
N MET A 1 -35.01 -9.49 -8.80
CA MET A 1 -33.78 -8.81 -8.38
C MET A 1 -32.84 -8.76 -9.58
N ASP A 2 -32.16 -7.64 -9.78
CA ASP A 2 -31.26 -7.49 -10.93
C ASP A 2 -30.03 -8.38 -10.75
N PRO A 3 -29.50 -9.03 -11.82
CA PRO A 3 -28.35 -9.93 -11.74
C PRO A 3 -27.10 -9.28 -11.10
N ILE A 4 -27.01 -7.95 -11.17
CA ILE A 4 -25.95 -7.14 -10.56
C ILE A 4 -26.02 -7.16 -9.02
N THR A 5 -27.22 -7.18 -8.43
CA THR A 5 -27.39 -7.23 -6.97
C THR A 5 -26.94 -8.57 -6.40
N ILE A 6 -27.30 -9.67 -7.06
CA ILE A 6 -26.93 -11.04 -6.67
C ILE A 6 -25.41 -11.24 -6.75
N SER A 7 -24.77 -10.79 -7.84
CA SER A 7 -23.31 -10.86 -7.99
C SER A 7 -22.55 -10.06 -6.92
N SER A 8 -23.07 -8.88 -6.56
CA SER A 8 -22.48 -8.07 -5.49
C SER A 8 -22.63 -8.70 -4.09
N ILE A 9 -23.74 -9.40 -3.85
CA ILE A 9 -23.99 -10.13 -2.60
C ILE A 9 -23.05 -11.33 -2.52
N ALA A 10 -22.95 -12.11 -3.59
CA ALA A 10 -22.02 -13.23 -3.70
C ALA A 10 -20.56 -12.83 -3.43
N GLY A 11 -20.11 -11.71 -4.00
CA GLY A 11 -18.75 -11.19 -3.78
C GLY A 11 -18.47 -10.76 -2.33
N VAL A 12 -19.43 -10.12 -1.66
CA VAL A 12 -19.28 -9.71 -0.25
C VAL A 12 -19.31 -10.92 0.69
N LEU A 13 -20.18 -11.91 0.43
CA LEU A 13 -20.28 -13.14 1.21
C LEU A 13 -19.02 -14.01 1.09
N LEU A 14 -18.48 -14.17 -0.13
CA LEU A 14 -17.22 -14.88 -0.37
C LEU A 14 -16.03 -14.21 0.35
N LYS A 15 -15.97 -12.87 0.33
CA LYS A 15 -14.89 -12.11 1.00
C LYS A 15 -14.99 -12.17 2.53
N ALA A 16 -16.20 -12.27 3.09
CA ALA A 16 -16.41 -12.39 4.53
C ALA A 16 -16.08 -13.81 5.06
N GLY A 17 -16.35 -14.85 4.26
CA GLY A 17 -16.07 -16.24 4.60
C GLY A 17 -17.08 -16.86 5.58
N PRO A 18 -17.16 -18.21 5.65
CA PRO A 18 -18.23 -18.93 6.35
C PRO A 18 -18.34 -18.61 7.85
N SER A 19 -17.20 -18.42 8.53
CA SER A 19 -17.14 -18.16 9.97
C SER A 19 -17.70 -16.79 10.37
N VAL A 20 -17.48 -15.76 9.53
CA VAL A 20 -18.04 -14.42 9.75
C VAL A 20 -19.55 -14.42 9.51
N LEU A 21 -20.02 -15.19 8.52
CA LEU A 21 -21.45 -15.31 8.25
C LEU A 21 -22.20 -16.00 9.38
N ARG A 22 -21.66 -17.07 9.96
CA ARG A 22 -22.26 -17.76 11.12
C ARG A 22 -22.31 -16.89 12.37
N THR A 23 -21.25 -16.12 12.63
CA THR A 23 -21.19 -15.23 13.80
C THR A 23 -22.13 -14.03 13.65
N VAL A 24 -22.17 -13.39 12.48
CA VAL A 24 -23.11 -12.30 12.19
C VAL A 24 -24.54 -12.83 12.18
N GLY A 25 -24.82 -13.95 11.52
CA GLY A 25 -26.16 -14.58 11.51
C GLY A 25 -26.67 -14.92 12.92
N GLY A 26 -25.79 -15.40 13.80
CA GLY A 26 -26.11 -15.67 15.20
C GLY A 26 -26.45 -14.41 16.03
N TRP A 27 -26.01 -13.23 15.61
CA TRP A 27 -26.30 -11.96 16.29
C TRP A 27 -27.67 -11.36 15.89
N PHE A 28 -28.27 -11.80 14.78
CA PHE A 28 -29.50 -11.20 14.22
C PHE A 28 -30.76 -12.08 14.32
N GLY A 29 -30.73 -13.15 15.11
CA GLY A 29 -31.91 -13.93 15.49
C GLY A 29 -31.96 -15.35 14.91
N SER A 30 -32.93 -16.16 15.37
CA SER A 30 -32.99 -17.60 15.08
C SER A 30 -33.24 -17.96 13.62
N ASP A 31 -33.92 -17.10 12.86
CA ASP A 31 -34.20 -17.34 11.44
C ASP A 31 -33.10 -16.80 10.51
N ALA A 32 -32.52 -15.66 10.86
CA ALA A 32 -31.31 -15.14 10.20
C ALA A 32 -30.10 -16.08 10.40
N ALA A 33 -29.99 -16.73 11.56
CA ALA A 33 -28.97 -17.74 11.84
C ALA A 33 -29.09 -18.97 10.94
N LYS A 34 -30.32 -19.48 10.68
CA LYS A 34 -30.54 -20.64 9.80
C LYS A 34 -30.23 -20.32 8.33
N THR A 35 -30.59 -19.13 7.87
CA THR A 35 -30.24 -18.67 6.52
C THR A 35 -28.74 -18.41 6.41
N ALA A 36 -28.10 -17.82 7.42
CA ALA A 36 -26.66 -17.61 7.46
C ALA A 36 -25.86 -18.94 7.54
N ASP A 37 -26.35 -19.95 8.26
CA ASP A 37 -25.74 -21.29 8.30
C ASP A 37 -25.86 -22.00 6.94
N SER A 38 -27.01 -21.88 6.28
CA SER A 38 -27.22 -22.44 4.94
C SER A 38 -26.31 -21.77 3.91
N VAL A 39 -26.22 -20.44 3.94
CA VAL A 39 -25.33 -19.67 3.06
C VAL A 39 -23.86 -19.91 3.40
N ALA A 40 -23.50 -20.05 4.68
CA ALA A 40 -22.14 -20.42 5.10
C ALA A 40 -21.76 -21.83 4.62
N GLY A 41 -22.68 -22.80 4.65
CA GLY A 41 -22.49 -24.13 4.09
C GLY A 41 -22.33 -24.12 2.55
N ILE A 42 -23.06 -23.24 1.86
CA ILE A 42 -22.88 -23.03 0.42
C ILE A 42 -21.52 -22.38 0.15
N VAL A 43 -21.13 -21.35 0.90
CA VAL A 43 -19.81 -20.71 0.76
C VAL A 43 -18.66 -21.67 1.09
N GLU A 44 -18.84 -22.59 2.04
CA GLU A 44 -17.85 -23.62 2.41
C GLU A 44 -17.72 -24.71 1.34
N SER A 45 -18.82 -25.14 0.73
CA SER A 45 -18.80 -26.07 -0.42
C SER A 45 -18.22 -25.41 -1.68
N VAL A 46 -18.46 -24.11 -1.87
CA VAL A 46 -17.92 -23.31 -2.98
C VAL A 46 -16.44 -22.98 -2.79
N ASN A 47 -15.97 -22.69 -1.57
CA ASN A 47 -14.54 -22.45 -1.29
C ASN A 47 -13.66 -23.71 -1.48
N SER A 48 -14.28 -24.89 -1.54
CA SER A 48 -13.61 -26.15 -1.90
C SER A 48 -13.45 -26.35 -3.41
N ALA A 49 -14.11 -25.53 -4.25
CA ALA A 49 -13.94 -25.55 -5.70
C ALA A 49 -12.74 -24.66 -6.11
N VAL A 50 -11.81 -25.24 -6.86
CA VAL A 50 -10.44 -24.72 -7.10
C VAL A 50 -10.38 -23.44 -7.96
N ASN A 51 -11.47 -23.02 -8.61
CA ASN A 51 -11.46 -21.91 -9.57
C ASN A 51 -12.26 -20.67 -9.10
N PRO A 52 -11.63 -19.50 -8.89
CA PRO A 52 -12.29 -18.29 -8.35
C PRO A 52 -13.39 -17.71 -9.25
N GLN A 53 -13.39 -17.98 -10.55
CA GLN A 53 -14.44 -17.54 -11.49
C GLN A 53 -15.70 -18.40 -11.41
N ASP A 54 -15.55 -19.68 -11.09
CA ASP A 54 -16.68 -20.62 -10.95
C ASP A 54 -17.36 -20.47 -9.58
N GLN A 55 -16.61 -20.02 -8.56
CA GLN A 55 -17.14 -19.77 -7.22
C GLN A 55 -18.25 -18.72 -7.19
N GLN A 56 -18.07 -17.61 -7.90
CA GLN A 56 -19.09 -16.56 -7.98
C GLN A 56 -20.35 -17.03 -8.72
N ARG A 57 -20.19 -17.75 -9.84
CA ARG A 57 -21.32 -18.23 -10.66
C ARG A 57 -22.15 -19.31 -9.96
N VAL A 58 -21.50 -20.21 -9.21
CA VAL A 58 -22.19 -21.25 -8.43
C VAL A 58 -22.96 -20.62 -7.27
N LEU A 59 -22.38 -19.62 -6.60
CA LEU A 59 -23.07 -18.88 -5.53
C LEU A 59 -24.24 -18.05 -6.09
N GLU A 60 -24.10 -17.44 -7.26
CA GLU A 60 -25.19 -16.72 -7.94
C GLU A 60 -26.37 -17.66 -8.30
N ASN A 61 -26.09 -18.85 -8.83
CA ASN A 61 -27.12 -19.84 -9.13
C ASN A 61 -27.82 -20.38 -7.88
N ALA A 62 -27.07 -20.56 -6.78
CA ALA A 62 -27.63 -20.98 -5.49
C ALA A 62 -28.41 -19.86 -4.78
N LEU A 63 -28.03 -18.60 -4.97
CA LEU A 63 -28.76 -17.43 -4.48
C LEU A 63 -30.05 -17.20 -5.27
N ALA A 64 -30.06 -17.52 -6.58
CA ALA A 64 -31.25 -17.38 -7.44
C ALA A 64 -32.37 -18.37 -7.12
N THR A 65 -32.08 -19.48 -6.44
CA THR A 65 -33.08 -20.50 -6.01
C THR A 65 -33.66 -20.23 -4.62
N LEU A 66 -33.19 -19.21 -3.89
CA LEU A 66 -33.68 -18.89 -2.55
C LEU A 66 -35.01 -18.12 -2.59
N PRO A 67 -35.93 -18.38 -1.63
CA PRO A 67 -37.19 -17.68 -1.52
C PRO A 67 -37.01 -16.18 -1.25
N PRO A 68 -37.93 -15.32 -1.72
CA PRO A 68 -37.78 -13.86 -1.69
C PRO A 68 -37.64 -13.27 -0.28
N GLU A 69 -38.15 -13.95 0.75
CA GLU A 69 -37.99 -13.53 2.17
C GLU A 69 -36.53 -13.64 2.66
N GLN A 70 -35.78 -14.65 2.18
CA GLN A 70 -34.38 -14.84 2.55
C GLN A 70 -33.45 -13.86 1.82
N LEU A 71 -33.87 -13.36 0.66
CA LEU A 71 -33.13 -12.34 -0.10
C LEU A 71 -33.14 -10.99 0.63
N VAL A 72 -34.26 -10.59 1.24
CA VAL A 72 -34.34 -9.36 2.06
C VAL A 72 -33.44 -9.45 3.30
N GLN A 73 -33.35 -10.63 3.92
CA GLN A 73 -32.44 -10.87 5.05
C GLN A 73 -30.96 -10.89 4.62
N LEU A 74 -30.66 -11.35 3.40
CA LEU A 74 -29.31 -11.27 2.83
C LEU A 74 -28.90 -9.83 2.51
N GLU A 75 -29.83 -8.99 2.04
CA GLU A 75 -29.57 -7.56 1.83
C GLU A 75 -29.25 -6.84 3.14
N SER A 76 -30.00 -7.09 4.22
CA SER A 76 -29.71 -6.50 5.53
C SER A 76 -28.37 -6.98 6.09
N LEU A 77 -28.06 -8.28 5.94
CA LEU A 77 -26.77 -8.85 6.35
C LEU A 77 -25.61 -8.28 5.53
N LYS A 78 -25.78 -8.03 4.23
CA LYS A 78 -24.78 -7.37 3.38
C LYS A 78 -24.50 -5.94 3.86
N VAL A 79 -25.53 -5.14 4.11
CA VAL A 79 -25.37 -3.76 4.58
C VAL A 79 -24.59 -3.71 5.88
N GLN A 80 -24.88 -4.62 6.81
CA GLN A 80 -24.18 -4.71 8.09
C GLN A 80 -22.73 -5.17 7.94
N LEU A 81 -22.46 -6.17 7.09
CA LEU A 81 -21.09 -6.59 6.79
C LEU A 81 -20.28 -5.45 6.17
N GLN A 82 -20.88 -4.66 5.28
CA GLN A 82 -20.24 -3.48 4.70
C GLN A 82 -19.96 -2.42 5.76
N GLN A 83 -20.88 -2.19 6.70
CA GLN A 83 -20.67 -1.27 7.81
C GLN A 83 -19.51 -1.72 8.71
N ILE A 84 -19.45 -3.00 9.08
CA ILE A 84 -18.35 -3.55 9.89
C ILE A 84 -17.01 -3.42 9.14
N GLN A 85 -16.97 -3.69 7.83
CA GLN A 85 -15.77 -3.51 7.01
C GLN A 85 -15.34 -2.05 6.98
N LEU A 86 -16.28 -1.12 6.80
CA LEU A 86 -16.03 0.31 6.76
C LEU A 86 -15.53 0.84 8.12
N GLU A 87 -16.08 0.37 9.23
CA GLU A 87 -15.62 0.71 10.58
C GLU A 87 -14.20 0.22 10.83
N ARG A 88 -13.87 -1.01 10.40
CA ARG A 88 -12.49 -1.52 10.46
C ARG A 88 -11.53 -0.69 9.62
N GLU A 89 -11.89 -0.38 8.38
CA GLU A 89 -11.07 0.46 7.50
C GLU A 89 -10.86 1.85 8.12
N LYS A 90 -11.92 2.47 8.65
CA LYS A 90 -11.83 3.74 9.37
C LYS A 90 -10.89 3.65 10.58
N ALA A 91 -10.98 2.60 11.38
CA ALA A 91 -10.09 2.39 12.53
C ALA A 91 -8.63 2.24 12.10
N THR A 92 -8.35 1.47 11.03
CA THR A 92 -6.98 1.32 10.51
C THR A 92 -6.42 2.62 9.93
N LEU A 93 -7.24 3.40 9.23
CA LEU A 93 -6.83 4.69 8.70
C LEU A 93 -6.62 5.71 9.83
N ALA A 94 -7.46 5.70 10.86
CA ALA A 94 -7.29 6.55 12.04
C ALA A 94 -5.99 6.23 12.79
N ASP A 95 -5.66 4.95 12.96
CA ASP A 95 -4.39 4.52 13.57
C ASP A 95 -3.18 4.99 12.75
N GLN A 96 -3.23 4.82 11.42
CA GLN A 96 -2.18 5.34 10.52
C GLN A 96 -2.06 6.86 10.60
N GLN A 97 -3.18 7.59 10.65
CA GLN A 97 -3.18 9.04 10.78
C GLN A 97 -2.61 9.48 12.13
N ALA A 98 -2.95 8.79 13.23
CA ALA A 98 -2.42 9.05 14.55
C ALA A 98 -0.90 8.84 14.61
N ALA A 99 -0.40 7.73 14.06
CA ALA A 99 1.05 7.47 13.98
C ALA A 99 1.80 8.54 13.17
N GLN A 100 1.24 8.98 12.04
CA GLN A 100 1.81 10.06 11.24
C GLN A 100 1.76 11.41 11.96
N HIS A 101 0.70 11.65 12.74
CA HIS A 101 0.54 12.86 13.54
C HIS A 101 1.59 12.93 14.65
N GLU A 102 1.76 11.85 15.43
CA GLU A 102 2.78 11.75 16.47
C GLU A 102 4.19 11.91 15.88
N GLN A 103 4.48 11.28 14.73
CA GLN A 103 5.75 11.47 14.06
C GLN A 103 5.97 12.94 13.71
N GLN A 104 4.99 13.63 13.13
CA GLN A 104 5.11 15.06 12.82
C GLN A 104 5.29 15.93 14.08
N GLU A 105 4.60 15.62 15.18
CA GLU A 105 4.79 16.32 16.45
C GLU A 105 6.21 16.16 16.98
N THR A 106 6.80 14.96 16.93
CA THR A 106 8.20 14.77 17.35
C THR A 106 9.18 15.55 16.46
N ILE A 107 8.91 15.65 15.15
CA ILE A 107 9.70 16.50 14.25
C ILE A 107 9.55 17.98 14.62
N ARG A 108 8.32 18.47 14.79
CA ARG A 108 8.04 19.87 15.18
C ARG A 108 8.63 20.22 16.54
N ASN A 109 8.60 19.30 17.51
CA ASN A 109 9.21 19.48 18.82
C ASN A 109 10.74 19.55 18.73
N GLY A 110 11.35 18.78 17.83
CA GLY A 110 12.78 18.91 17.52
C GLY A 110 13.13 20.24 16.85
N ASP A 111 12.28 20.74 15.96
CA ASP A 111 12.49 22.01 15.25
C ASP A 111 12.23 23.23 16.16
N ASN A 112 11.32 23.11 17.14
CA ASN A 112 11.02 24.11 18.17
C ASN A 112 11.88 23.96 19.44
N ALA A 113 12.90 23.11 19.41
CA ALA A 113 13.80 22.96 20.54
C ALA A 113 14.44 24.30 20.93
N THR A 114 14.51 24.58 22.23
CA THR A 114 15.18 25.76 22.77
C THR A 114 16.69 25.75 22.52
N ASP A 115 17.27 24.56 22.36
CA ASP A 115 18.66 24.35 21.99
C ASP A 115 18.88 24.55 20.48
N GLU A 116 19.64 25.59 20.14
CA GLU A 116 20.01 25.93 18.76
C GLU A 116 20.75 24.79 18.04
N TYR A 117 21.57 24.01 18.76
CA TYR A 117 22.31 22.91 18.16
C TYR A 117 21.35 21.84 17.61
N VAL A 118 20.35 21.45 18.41
CA VAL A 118 19.34 20.45 18.02
C VAL A 118 18.52 20.95 16.83
N ARG A 119 18.06 22.21 16.89
CA ARG A 119 17.27 22.85 15.82
C ARG A 119 18.02 22.92 14.49
N GLN A 120 19.31 23.23 14.53
CA GLN A 120 20.11 23.40 13.31
C GLN A 120 20.69 22.10 12.74
N THR A 121 20.71 21.00 13.50
CA THR A 121 21.40 19.77 13.10
C THR A 121 20.83 19.19 11.81
N ARG A 122 19.49 19.06 11.71
CA ARG A 122 18.81 18.52 10.52
C ARG A 122 19.07 19.35 9.25
N PRO A 123 18.84 20.69 9.25
CA PRO A 123 19.14 21.50 8.07
C PRO A 123 20.64 21.56 7.75
N LYS A 124 21.54 21.53 8.74
CA LYS A 124 22.99 21.49 8.47
C LYS A 124 23.41 20.19 7.80
N MET A 125 22.91 19.04 8.25
CA MET A 125 23.18 17.75 7.60
C MET A 125 22.74 17.75 6.14
N ALA A 126 21.54 18.27 5.84
CA ALA A 126 21.02 18.37 4.48
C ALA A 126 21.87 19.29 3.59
N ARG A 127 22.32 20.44 4.12
CA ARG A 127 23.17 21.38 3.35
C ARG A 127 24.56 20.81 3.09
N LEU A 128 25.19 20.20 4.10
CA LEU A 128 26.51 19.58 3.96
C LEU A 128 26.47 18.43 2.97
N SER A 129 25.43 17.59 3.00
CA SER A 129 25.29 16.49 2.04
C SER A 129 25.10 17.02 0.62
N LEU A 130 24.31 18.07 0.43
CA LEU A 130 24.15 18.73 -0.88
C LEU A 130 25.46 19.31 -1.41
N TYR A 131 26.21 20.04 -0.57
CA TYR A 131 27.52 20.56 -0.95
C TYR A 131 28.52 19.47 -1.28
N SER A 132 28.48 18.35 -0.55
CA SER A 132 29.35 17.20 -0.81
C SER A 132 29.05 16.56 -2.18
N SER A 133 27.77 16.41 -2.54
CA SER A 133 27.34 15.90 -3.84
C SER A 133 27.75 16.83 -4.98
N ILE A 134 27.51 18.15 -4.84
CA ILE A 134 27.94 19.16 -5.81
C ILE A 134 29.47 19.14 -5.97
N GLY A 135 30.20 19.11 -4.87
CA GLY A 135 31.66 19.08 -4.86
C GLY A 135 32.22 17.83 -5.56
N TYR A 136 31.66 16.65 -5.30
CA TYR A 136 32.03 15.41 -5.96
C TYR A 136 31.86 15.51 -7.48
N VAL A 137 30.68 15.93 -7.95
CA VAL A 137 30.41 16.05 -9.39
C VAL A 137 31.35 17.07 -10.04
N LEU A 138 31.52 18.24 -9.42
CA LEU A 138 32.42 19.27 -9.93
C LEU A 138 33.87 18.79 -10.01
N MET A 139 34.41 18.16 -8.96
CA MET A 139 35.78 17.66 -8.96
C MET A 139 36.01 16.61 -10.05
N MET A 140 35.07 15.68 -10.21
CA MET A 140 35.15 14.65 -11.25
C MET A 140 35.07 15.27 -12.65
N SER A 141 34.13 16.20 -12.89
CA SER A 141 33.99 16.90 -14.18
C SER A 141 35.21 17.76 -14.52
N ILE A 142 35.80 18.45 -13.54
CA ILE A 142 37.04 19.21 -13.74
C ILE A 142 38.20 18.26 -14.05
N GLY A 143 38.30 17.15 -13.31
CA GLY A 143 39.31 16.11 -13.55
C GLY A 143 39.24 15.54 -14.96
N GLN A 144 38.03 15.33 -15.50
CA GLN A 144 37.85 14.91 -16.89
C GLN A 144 38.33 15.95 -17.90
N GLN A 145 38.08 17.24 -17.67
CA GLN A 145 38.59 18.31 -18.54
C GLN A 145 40.12 18.37 -18.52
N ILE A 146 40.73 18.28 -17.33
CA ILE A 146 42.19 18.25 -17.19
C ILE A 146 42.77 17.02 -17.90
N ALA A 147 42.19 15.84 -17.68
CA ALA A 147 42.62 14.60 -18.32
C ALA A 147 42.52 14.67 -19.86
N ALA A 148 41.48 15.32 -20.38
CA ALA A 148 41.32 15.55 -21.82
C ALA A 148 42.42 16.46 -22.39
N ILE A 149 42.77 17.54 -21.68
CA ILE A 149 43.87 18.44 -22.09
C ILE A 149 45.22 17.72 -22.05
N VAL A 150 45.50 16.98 -20.97
CA VAL A 150 46.76 16.24 -20.81
C VAL A 150 46.90 15.17 -21.89
N THR A 151 45.81 14.46 -22.19
CA THR A 151 45.77 13.49 -23.30
C THR A 151 46.00 14.15 -24.66
N ALA A 152 45.43 15.34 -24.89
CA ALA A 152 45.69 16.10 -26.11
C ALA A 152 47.17 16.54 -26.25
N THR A 153 47.87 16.75 -25.13
CA THR A 153 49.33 17.05 -25.11
C THR A 153 50.23 15.81 -25.24
N GLY A 154 49.65 14.63 -25.50
CA GLY A 154 50.39 13.39 -25.77
C GLY A 154 50.65 12.51 -24.54
N HIS A 155 50.14 12.86 -23.37
CA HIS A 155 50.26 12.05 -22.15
C HIS A 155 48.93 11.34 -21.87
N VAL A 156 48.89 10.01 -21.93
CA VAL A 156 47.64 9.25 -21.71
C VAL A 156 47.22 9.39 -20.24
N MET A 157 46.16 10.13 -19.99
CA MET A 157 45.55 10.30 -18.67
C MET A 157 44.03 10.15 -18.81
N THR A 158 43.44 9.21 -18.09
CA THR A 158 41.99 8.99 -18.08
C THR A 158 41.43 9.25 -16.69
N MET A 159 40.34 10.01 -16.63
CA MET A 159 39.60 10.26 -15.39
C MET A 159 38.18 9.69 -15.54
N PRO A 160 37.69 8.89 -14.58
CA PRO A 160 36.33 8.38 -14.63
C PRO A 160 35.29 9.52 -14.60
N ALA A 161 34.12 9.27 -15.19
CA ALA A 161 32.99 10.17 -15.11
C ALA A 161 32.40 10.19 -13.68
N PRO A 162 31.69 11.25 -13.29
CA PRO A 162 30.96 11.27 -12.03
C PRO A 162 29.91 10.16 -12.05
N ASP A 163 30.04 9.20 -11.13
CA ASP A 163 29.05 8.14 -10.94
C ASP A 163 27.77 8.69 -10.31
N TRP A 164 26.63 8.36 -10.94
CA TRP A 164 25.30 8.78 -10.51
C TRP A 164 24.91 8.16 -9.17
N ASP A 165 25.29 6.90 -8.91
CA ASP A 165 24.95 6.20 -7.68
C ASP A 165 25.66 6.85 -6.48
N ILE A 166 26.92 7.25 -6.67
CA ILE A 166 27.69 7.97 -5.65
C ILE A 166 27.10 9.37 -5.42
N ALA A 167 26.75 10.08 -6.50
CA ALA A 167 26.15 11.41 -6.40
C ALA A 167 24.79 11.39 -5.67
N LEU A 168 23.95 10.38 -5.94
CA LEU A 168 22.66 10.18 -5.28
C LEU A 168 22.82 9.72 -3.83
N MET A 169 23.78 8.83 -3.55
CA MET A 169 24.09 8.42 -2.18
C MET A 169 24.48 9.64 -1.32
N LEU A 170 25.35 10.51 -1.84
CA LEU A 170 25.74 11.76 -1.17
C LEU A 170 24.56 12.74 -1.03
N CYS A 171 23.64 12.77 -1.99
CA CYS A 171 22.46 13.65 -1.96
C CYS A 171 21.32 13.12 -1.07
N THR A 172 21.37 11.86 -0.63
CA THR A 172 20.27 11.19 0.08
C THR A 172 19.75 11.95 1.31
N PRO A 173 20.61 12.50 2.20
CA PRO A 173 20.12 13.27 3.36
C PRO A 173 19.42 14.58 2.96
N ALA A 174 19.89 15.24 1.89
CA ALA A 174 19.28 16.47 1.38
C ALA A 174 17.90 16.19 0.76
N LEU A 175 17.79 15.13 -0.04
CA LEU A 175 16.53 14.69 -0.63
C LEU A 175 15.53 14.29 0.46
N GLY A 176 15.95 13.52 1.46
CA GLY A 176 15.12 13.14 2.60
C GLY A 176 14.60 14.35 3.39
N TYR A 177 15.43 15.39 3.57
CA TYR A 177 15.04 16.64 4.20
C TYR A 177 14.00 17.43 3.40
N LEU A 178 14.14 17.45 2.06
CA LEU A 178 13.17 18.08 1.15
C LEU A 178 11.87 17.26 0.98
N GLY A 179 11.76 16.10 1.64
CA GLY A 179 10.58 15.24 1.56
C GLY A 179 10.61 14.20 0.44
N PHE A 180 11.72 14.09 -0.31
CA PHE A 180 11.96 12.99 -1.24
C PHE A 180 12.37 11.73 -0.46
N ARG A 181 11.39 11.02 0.07
CA ARG A 181 11.61 9.83 0.90
C ARG A 181 11.65 8.55 0.08
N THR A 182 10.85 8.47 -0.99
CA THR A 182 10.83 7.36 -1.94
C THR A 182 10.22 7.84 -3.26
N LEU A 183 10.77 7.41 -4.41
CA LEU A 183 10.05 7.49 -5.70
C LEU A 183 8.75 6.65 -5.68
N ASP A 184 8.60 5.79 -4.67
CA ASP A 184 7.45 4.91 -4.41
C ASP A 184 6.16 5.69 -4.05
N GLY A 185 6.26 6.95 -3.61
CA GLY A 185 5.10 7.83 -3.44
C GLY A 185 4.43 8.24 -4.76
N PHE A 186 5.14 8.11 -5.89
CA PHE A 186 4.61 8.30 -7.25
C PHE A 186 4.27 6.97 -7.93
N ALA A 187 4.52 5.82 -7.29
CA ALA A 187 4.10 4.53 -7.82
C ALA A 187 2.60 4.35 -7.57
N ARG A 188 1.84 4.06 -8.64
CA ARG A 188 0.39 3.83 -8.58
C ARG A 188 -0.02 2.67 -7.65
N TYR A 189 0.95 1.86 -7.21
CA TYR A 189 0.74 0.66 -6.40
C TYR A 189 1.74 0.61 -5.24
N SER A 190 1.21 0.61 -4.02
CA SER A 190 1.95 0.36 -2.78
C SER A 190 2.70 -0.98 -2.86
N LYS A 191 3.91 -1.06 -2.30
CA LYS A 191 4.68 -2.31 -2.16
C LYS A 191 3.96 -3.41 -1.35
N SER A 192 2.90 -3.08 -0.60
CA SER A 192 2.05 -4.09 0.05
C SER A 192 1.00 -4.70 -0.87
N SER A 193 0.79 -4.13 -2.07
CA SER A 193 -0.05 -4.77 -3.07
C SER A 193 0.71 -5.97 -3.63
N LYS A 194 0.20 -7.18 -3.41
CA LYS A 194 0.70 -8.43 -3.98
C LYS A 194 0.59 -8.49 -5.52
N HIS A 195 0.56 -7.34 -6.21
CA HIS A 195 0.52 -7.22 -7.67
C HIS A 195 1.90 -7.41 -8.33
N LYS A 196 2.97 -7.53 -7.56
CA LYS A 196 4.27 -8.02 -8.05
C LYS A 196 4.37 -9.54 -7.87
N VAL A 197 3.51 -10.28 -8.56
CA VAL A 197 3.86 -11.66 -8.91
C VAL A 197 4.33 -11.60 -10.36
N PRO A 198 5.59 -11.90 -10.67
CA PRO A 198 5.96 -12.14 -12.05
C PRO A 198 5.11 -13.30 -12.54
N LEU A 199 4.34 -13.09 -13.60
CA LEU A 199 3.84 -14.17 -14.43
C LEU A 199 5.06 -14.92 -14.97
N SER A 200 5.52 -15.91 -14.21
CA SER A 200 6.36 -16.99 -14.73
C SER A 200 5.43 -17.84 -15.60
N ASN A 201 5.24 -17.39 -16.84
CA ASN A 201 4.77 -18.27 -17.90
C ASN A 201 5.80 -19.38 -18.11
N GLY A 202 5.30 -20.59 -18.41
CA GLY A 202 6.08 -21.82 -18.55
C GLY A 202 7.08 -21.84 -19.69
#